data_AF-A0A643JZP1-F1
#
_entry.id   AF-A0A643JZP1-F1
#
_cell.length_a   1.000
_cell.length_b   1.000
_cell.length_c   1.000
_cell.angle_alpha   90.00
_cell.angle_beta   90.00
_cell.angle_gamma   90.00
#
_symmetry.space_group_name_H-M   'P 1'
#
loop_
_entity.id
_entity.type
_entity.pdbx_description
1 polymer ?
#
loop_
_entity_poly.entity_id
_entity_poly.type
_entity_poly.pdbx_seq_one_letter_code
_entity_poly.pdbx_strand_id
1 'polypeptide(L)'
;MSSNEGSSAGEPSDRMRERGSTSRSKLAVYLCADRWVVAAVPPAVIFVSIVVLGTLDPTPLRSAVESSDPIETLAQGLLTAIVTGVTLVVSINQLVLSRELGPLGDQRERMEGSVAFREDVADLIGVSVAPPEPAAFMRALAESIATRAQAVGETVQRDTTTDDTDAEAGDADVAGEDAPPEQIEHRISEFATNVAENADDVADRLDGRQFGTFEVLSAALDLNYSWKIYQATRLRRMHDGLSSETKTALDDLRDALELFGPAREHVKTLYFRWELVDLSRAMFYTAVPALVASISAILFLDNPASLPGATLGVSNLLLGVAFVTAISIVPFSVLAAYVLRISTVAKRTLSIGPFVLRSETSGEDIDWES
;
A
#
# COMPACT_ATOMS: atom_id res chain seq x y z
N MET A 1 4.70 1.15 25.51
CA MET A 1 6.16 1.27 25.67
C MET A 1 6.74 0.06 24.96
N SER A 2 7.26 0.27 23.75
CA SER A 2 7.98 -0.76 22.98
C SER A 2 9.31 -0.14 22.62
N SER A 3 10.38 -0.86 22.93
CA SER A 3 11.78 -0.46 22.83
C SER A 3 12.12 -0.05 21.41
N ASN A 4 12.71 1.14 21.27
CA ASN A 4 13.27 1.67 20.04
C ASN A 4 14.78 1.55 20.18
N GLU A 5 15.29 0.34 20.00
CA GLU A 5 16.73 0.05 19.96
C GLU A 5 17.20 0.08 18.50
N GLY A 6 18.14 0.97 18.21
CA GLY A 6 19.17 0.72 17.19
C GLY A 6 18.87 1.00 15.72
N SER A 7 18.19 2.07 15.31
CA SER A 7 18.35 2.52 13.92
C SER A 7 19.70 3.25 13.78
N SER A 8 20.69 2.60 13.19
CA SER A 8 21.96 3.23 12.78
C SER A 8 21.68 4.50 11.96
N ALA A 9 22.41 5.59 12.23
CA ALA A 9 22.18 6.90 11.62
C ALA A 9 22.36 6.84 10.09
N GLY A 10 21.26 6.70 9.35
CA GLY A 10 21.23 6.69 7.88
C GLY A 10 20.43 5.55 7.23
N GLU A 11 19.97 4.55 8.00
CA GLU A 11 19.14 3.46 7.49
C GLU A 11 17.66 3.91 7.37
N PRO A 12 17.03 3.78 6.18
CA PRO A 12 15.61 4.03 6.02
C PRO A 12 14.81 2.91 6.70
N SER A 13 13.74 3.30 7.40
CA SER A 13 12.84 2.35 8.07
C SER A 13 12.29 1.28 7.13
N ASP A 14 12.16 0.06 7.63
CA ASP A 14 11.61 -1.05 6.83
C ASP A 14 10.12 -0.82 6.52
N ARG A 15 9.36 -0.42 7.53
CA ARG A 15 7.91 -0.19 7.41
C ARG A 15 7.62 0.98 6.46
N MET A 16 6.82 0.71 5.43
CA MET A 16 6.29 1.69 4.48
C MET A 16 5.64 2.89 5.18
N ARG A 17 5.00 2.66 6.33
CA ARG A 17 4.36 3.71 7.15
C ARG A 17 5.35 4.69 7.78
N GLU A 18 6.59 4.26 7.99
CA GLU A 18 7.63 5.02 8.66
C GLU A 18 8.56 5.71 7.67
N ARG A 19 8.58 5.28 6.39
CA ARG A 19 9.34 5.90 5.29
C ARG A 19 8.77 7.23 4.78
N GLY A 20 7.83 7.84 5.50
CA GLY A 20 7.12 9.03 5.06
C GLY A 20 6.93 10.08 6.13
N SER A 21 7.22 11.35 5.80
CA SER A 21 7.05 12.52 6.67
C SER A 21 5.59 12.93 6.96
N THR A 22 4.59 12.15 6.52
CA THR A 22 3.17 12.50 6.67
C THR A 22 2.59 11.86 7.93
N SER A 23 1.76 12.63 8.67
CA SER A 23 1.13 12.20 9.93
C SER A 23 0.55 10.78 9.87
N ARG A 24 1.08 9.91 10.74
CA ARG A 24 0.78 8.47 10.86
C ARG A 24 -0.73 8.17 10.95
N SER A 25 -1.52 9.09 11.52
CA SER A 25 -2.97 8.95 11.67
C SER A 25 -3.75 9.13 10.37
N LYS A 26 -3.34 10.06 9.50
CA LYS A 26 -3.95 10.22 8.16
C LYS A 26 -3.72 8.98 7.32
N LEU A 27 -2.50 8.42 7.40
CA LEU A 27 -2.13 7.21 6.68
C LEU A 27 -2.92 5.99 7.17
N ALA A 28 -3.11 5.84 8.48
CA ALA A 28 -3.90 4.76 9.05
C ALA A 28 -5.38 4.83 8.63
N VAL A 29 -5.97 6.03 8.59
CA VAL A 29 -7.37 6.21 8.16
C VAL A 29 -7.55 5.91 6.66
N TYR A 30 -6.64 6.34 5.79
CA TYR A 30 -6.79 6.10 4.35
C TYR A 30 -6.39 4.68 3.91
N LEU A 31 -5.52 3.99 4.65
CA LEU A 31 -5.00 2.68 4.26
C LEU A 31 -5.60 1.49 5.04
N CYS A 32 -6.03 1.68 6.29
CA CYS A 32 -6.53 0.60 7.14
C CYS A 32 -8.01 0.68 7.50
N ALA A 33 -8.66 1.83 7.31
CA ALA A 33 -10.10 1.88 7.53
C ALA A 33 -10.81 1.14 6.40
N ASP A 34 -11.88 0.41 6.74
CA ASP A 34 -12.77 -0.19 5.76
C ASP A 34 -13.19 0.86 4.73
N ARG A 35 -13.10 0.51 3.44
CA ARG A 35 -13.42 1.41 2.32
C ARG A 35 -14.80 2.06 2.44
N TRP A 36 -15.73 1.37 3.07
CA TRP A 36 -17.08 1.84 3.38
C TRP A 36 -17.11 2.94 4.45
N VAL A 37 -16.20 2.91 5.42
CA VAL A 37 -16.08 3.95 6.45
C VAL A 37 -15.60 5.25 5.80
N VAL A 38 -14.55 5.19 4.98
CA VAL A 38 -14.05 6.37 4.25
C VAL A 38 -15.11 6.91 3.29
N ALA A 39 -15.81 6.03 2.58
CA ALA A 39 -16.89 6.41 1.67
C ALA A 39 -18.15 6.96 2.38
N ALA A 40 -18.37 6.63 3.66
CA ALA A 40 -19.50 7.14 4.44
C ALA A 40 -19.28 8.57 4.96
N VAL A 41 -18.03 9.03 5.06
CA VAL A 41 -17.71 10.37 5.58
C VAL A 41 -18.30 11.49 4.73
N PRO A 42 -18.08 11.57 3.40
CA PRO A 42 -18.63 12.69 2.61
C PRO A 42 -20.16 12.78 2.63
N PRO A 43 -20.93 11.68 2.45
CA PRO A 43 -22.40 11.73 2.56
C PRO A 43 -22.86 12.18 3.95
N ALA A 44 -22.21 11.71 5.02
CA ALA A 44 -22.54 12.12 6.38
C ALA A 44 -22.26 13.61 6.62
N VAL A 45 -21.11 14.11 6.16
CA VAL A 45 -20.76 15.53 6.25
C VAL A 45 -21.76 16.40 5.50
N ILE A 46 -22.16 15.99 4.29
CA ILE A 46 -23.13 16.73 3.49
C ILE A 46 -24.51 16.69 4.13
N PHE A 47 -24.95 15.53 4.62
CA PHE A 47 -26.20 15.41 5.36
C PHE A 47 -26.26 16.37 6.54
N VAL A 48 -25.25 16.32 7.42
CA VAL A 48 -25.17 17.20 8.60
C VAL A 48 -25.10 18.66 8.18
N SER A 49 -24.35 18.98 7.13
CA SER A 49 -24.24 20.36 6.63
C SER A 49 -25.58 20.90 6.15
N ILE A 50 -26.35 20.12 5.38
CA ILE A 50 -27.68 20.51 4.92
C ILE A 50 -28.64 20.69 6.09
N VAL A 51 -28.62 19.77 7.07
CA VAL A 51 -29.49 19.87 8.25
C VAL A 51 -29.14 21.09 9.10
N VAL A 52 -27.86 21.34 9.36
CA VAL A 52 -27.41 22.50 10.15
C VAL A 52 -27.72 23.81 9.41
N LEU A 53 -27.39 23.91 8.13
CA LEU A 53 -27.67 25.12 7.36
C LEU A 53 -29.18 25.36 7.22
N GLY A 54 -29.96 24.32 6.94
CA GLY A 54 -31.41 24.43 6.80
C GLY A 54 -32.16 24.68 8.11
N THR A 55 -31.56 24.40 9.26
CA THR A 55 -32.13 24.75 10.58
C THR A 55 -31.75 26.14 11.05
N LEU A 56 -30.59 26.64 10.62
CA LEU A 56 -30.13 28.00 10.90
C LEU A 56 -30.66 29.03 9.89
N ASP A 57 -31.21 28.58 8.76
CA ASP A 57 -31.75 29.46 7.73
C ASP A 57 -32.95 30.26 8.25
N PRO A 58 -32.91 31.61 8.21
CA PRO A 58 -34.03 32.46 8.60
C PRO A 58 -35.27 32.28 7.70
N THR A 59 -35.09 31.77 6.48
CA THR A 59 -36.18 31.40 5.57
C THR A 59 -36.35 29.89 5.55
N PRO A 60 -37.46 29.34 6.07
CA PRO A 60 -37.67 27.90 6.05
C PRO A 60 -37.64 27.36 4.62
N LEU A 61 -36.99 26.22 4.39
CA LEU A 61 -37.01 25.52 3.09
C LEU A 61 -38.42 25.41 2.50
N ARG A 62 -39.44 25.31 3.37
CA ARG A 62 -40.86 25.32 3.02
C ARG A 62 -41.28 26.53 2.19
N SER A 63 -40.90 27.74 2.59
CA SER A 63 -41.24 28.97 1.85
C SER A 63 -40.47 29.09 0.54
N ALA A 64 -39.27 28.52 0.47
CA ALA A 64 -38.51 28.48 -0.79
C ALA A 64 -39.19 27.56 -1.81
N VAL A 65 -39.64 26.38 -1.39
CA VAL A 65 -40.40 25.42 -2.22
C VAL A 65 -41.77 25.97 -2.64
N GLU A 66 -42.39 26.83 -1.85
CA GLU A 66 -43.64 27.50 -2.25
C GLU A 66 -43.42 28.55 -3.36
N SER A 67 -42.20 29.03 -3.53
CA SER A 67 -41.85 30.12 -4.46
C SER A 67 -41.15 29.67 -5.74
N SER A 68 -40.56 28.48 -5.75
CA SER A 68 -39.72 27.91 -6.83
C SER A 68 -39.52 26.41 -6.58
N ASP A 69 -38.79 25.72 -7.48
CA ASP A 69 -38.54 24.27 -7.40
C ASP A 69 -37.06 23.92 -7.09
N PRO A 70 -36.53 24.29 -5.90
CA PRO A 70 -35.13 24.06 -5.56
C PRO A 70 -34.79 22.56 -5.41
N ILE A 71 -35.74 21.76 -4.93
CA ILE A 71 -35.56 20.31 -4.74
C ILE A 71 -35.46 19.61 -6.08
N GLU A 72 -36.36 19.93 -7.02
CA GLU A 72 -36.33 19.38 -8.37
C GLU A 72 -35.02 19.76 -9.07
N THR A 73 -34.64 21.05 -9.02
CA THR A 73 -33.39 21.54 -9.62
C THR A 73 -32.16 20.80 -9.08
N LEU A 74 -32.06 20.64 -7.76
CA LEU A 74 -30.98 19.89 -7.12
C LEU A 74 -30.98 18.41 -7.55
N ALA A 75 -32.15 17.77 -7.52
CA ALA A 75 -32.29 16.36 -7.85
C ALA A 75 -31.99 16.07 -9.33
N GLN A 76 -32.39 16.95 -10.25
CA GLN A 76 -32.03 16.88 -11.68
C GLN A 76 -30.52 17.04 -11.88
N GLY A 77 -29.89 17.99 -11.17
CA GLY A 77 -28.44 18.17 -11.20
C GLY A 77 -27.70 16.94 -10.71
N LEU A 78 -28.13 16.36 -9.58
CA LEU A 78 -27.57 15.12 -9.03
C LEU A 78 -27.80 13.93 -9.96
N LEU A 79 -28.99 13.77 -10.52
CA LEU A 79 -29.32 12.70 -11.46
C LEU A 79 -28.40 12.76 -12.68
N THR A 80 -28.23 13.94 -13.27
CA THR A 80 -27.34 14.17 -14.41
C THR A 80 -25.90 13.82 -14.04
N ALA A 81 -25.43 14.32 -12.90
CA ALA A 81 -24.09 14.02 -12.40
C ALA A 81 -23.88 12.51 -12.21
N ILE A 82 -24.81 11.80 -11.56
CA ILE A 82 -24.71 10.36 -11.30
C ILE A 82 -24.61 9.60 -12.63
N VAL A 83 -25.50 9.87 -13.58
CA VAL A 83 -25.49 9.19 -14.89
C VAL A 83 -24.16 9.43 -15.61
N THR A 84 -23.70 10.68 -15.70
CA THR A 84 -22.43 11.02 -16.35
C THR A 84 -21.23 10.40 -15.64
N GLY A 85 -21.18 10.50 -14.31
CA GLY A 85 -20.06 9.99 -13.50
C GLY A 85 -19.94 8.47 -13.57
N VAL A 86 -21.05 7.75 -13.41
CA VAL A 86 -21.07 6.28 -13.51
C VAL A 86 -20.69 5.84 -14.92
N THR A 87 -21.22 6.49 -15.96
CA THR A 87 -20.89 6.17 -17.36
C THR A 87 -19.40 6.37 -17.64
N LEU A 88 -18.79 7.45 -17.14
CA LEU A 88 -17.37 7.71 -17.29
C LEU A 88 -16.53 6.62 -16.60
N VAL A 89 -16.86 6.28 -15.34
CA VAL A 89 -16.12 5.27 -14.58
C VAL A 89 -16.23 3.89 -15.23
N VAL A 90 -17.43 3.50 -15.67
CA VAL A 90 -17.63 2.23 -16.40
C VAL A 90 -16.81 2.22 -17.70
N SER A 91 -16.83 3.32 -18.45
CA SER A 91 -16.04 3.44 -19.70
C SER A 91 -14.53 3.32 -19.46
N ILE A 92 -14.01 3.96 -18.40
CA ILE A 92 -12.59 3.86 -18.04
C ILE A 92 -12.23 2.42 -17.67
N ASN A 93 -13.06 1.75 -16.87
CA ASN A 93 -12.81 0.36 -16.48
C ASN A 93 -12.85 -0.57 -17.70
N GLN A 94 -13.77 -0.33 -18.64
CA GLN A 94 -13.82 -1.08 -19.91
C GLN A 94 -12.58 -0.88 -20.77
N LEU A 95 -12.01 0.32 -20.79
CA LEU A 95 -10.76 0.60 -21.50
C LEU A 95 -9.58 -0.16 -20.88
N VAL A 96 -9.52 -0.24 -19.54
CA VAL A 96 -8.48 -1.03 -18.87
C VAL A 96 -8.65 -2.51 -19.19
N LEU A 97 -9.88 -3.04 -19.10
CA LEU A 97 -10.16 -4.44 -19.41
C LEU A 97 -9.88 -4.80 -20.87
N SER A 98 -10.14 -3.88 -21.82
CA SER A 98 -9.87 -4.12 -23.23
C SER A 98 -8.37 -4.36 -23.49
N ARG A 99 -7.48 -3.78 -22.68
CA ARG A 99 -6.04 -4.02 -22.76
C ARG A 99 -5.65 -5.42 -22.28
N GLU A 100 -6.46 -6.04 -21.42
CA GLU A 100 -6.23 -7.42 -20.96
C GLU A 100 -6.67 -8.46 -21.98
N LEU A 101 -7.51 -8.10 -22.95
CA LEU A 101 -7.97 -8.94 -24.06
C LEU A 101 -7.04 -8.91 -25.29
N GLY A 102 -5.78 -8.52 -25.10
CA GLY A 102 -4.78 -8.47 -26.17
C GLY A 102 -4.58 -9.81 -26.90
N PRO A 103 -3.89 -9.80 -28.05
CA PRO A 103 -3.65 -10.99 -28.88
C PRO A 103 -3.16 -12.20 -28.08
N LEU A 104 -3.53 -13.40 -28.52
CA LEU A 104 -3.16 -14.66 -27.84
C LEU A 104 -1.63 -14.82 -27.69
N GLY A 105 -0.84 -14.29 -28.62
CA GLY A 105 0.63 -14.29 -28.55
C GLY A 105 1.14 -13.58 -27.29
N ASP A 106 0.70 -12.34 -27.06
CA ASP A 106 1.05 -11.56 -25.88
C ASP A 106 0.62 -12.27 -24.57
N GLN A 107 -0.53 -12.96 -24.59
CA GLN A 107 -0.98 -13.76 -23.45
C GLN A 107 -0.04 -14.92 -23.16
N ARG A 108 0.41 -15.61 -24.21
CA ARG A 108 1.34 -16.73 -24.11
C ARG A 108 2.69 -16.30 -23.59
N GLU A 109 3.26 -15.22 -24.12
CA GLU A 109 4.56 -14.68 -23.67
C GLU A 109 4.51 -14.25 -22.19
N ARG A 110 3.42 -13.59 -21.77
CA ARG A 110 3.20 -13.25 -20.35
C ARG A 110 3.06 -14.48 -19.46
N MET A 111 2.41 -15.54 -19.96
CA MET A 111 2.30 -16.80 -19.23
C MET A 111 3.66 -17.48 -19.10
N GLU A 112 4.42 -17.59 -20.19
CA GLU A 112 5.76 -18.18 -20.21
C GLU A 112 6.70 -17.47 -19.23
N GLY A 113 6.72 -16.12 -19.25
CA GLY A 113 7.51 -15.34 -18.28
C GLY A 113 7.06 -15.53 -16.83
N SER A 114 5.75 -15.65 -16.57
CA SER A 114 5.25 -15.92 -15.23
C SER A 114 5.57 -17.34 -14.74
N VAL A 115 5.61 -18.33 -15.63
CA VAL A 115 5.97 -19.71 -15.28
C VAL A 115 7.47 -19.79 -15.00
N ALA A 116 8.31 -19.24 -15.88
CA ALA A 116 9.75 -19.18 -15.68
C ALA A 116 10.12 -18.51 -14.35
N PHE A 117 9.52 -17.36 -14.04
CA PHE A 117 9.76 -16.68 -12.77
C PHE A 117 9.33 -17.52 -11.55
N ARG A 118 8.27 -18.33 -11.66
CA ARG A 118 7.83 -19.23 -10.58
C ARG A 118 8.76 -20.43 -10.42
N GLU A 119 9.37 -20.89 -11.51
CA GLU A 119 10.42 -21.92 -11.49
C GLU A 119 11.69 -21.37 -10.82
N ASP A 120 12.15 -20.16 -11.19
CA ASP A 120 13.29 -19.49 -10.54
C ASP A 120 13.10 -19.39 -9.01
N VAL A 121 11.88 -19.01 -8.59
CA VAL A 121 11.53 -18.94 -7.16
C VAL A 121 11.47 -20.33 -6.53
N ALA A 122 10.91 -21.33 -7.20
CA ALA A 122 10.82 -22.69 -6.67
C ALA A 122 12.21 -23.29 -6.43
N ASP A 123 13.13 -23.08 -7.38
CA ASP A 123 14.53 -23.49 -7.27
C ASP A 123 15.24 -22.78 -6.11
N LEU A 124 15.03 -21.46 -5.97
CA LEU A 124 15.62 -20.67 -4.88
C LEU A 124 15.15 -21.15 -3.50
N ILE A 125 13.86 -21.45 -3.33
CA ILE A 125 13.30 -21.86 -2.02
C ILE A 125 13.38 -23.37 -1.78
N GLY A 126 13.91 -24.14 -2.74
CA GLY A 126 14.13 -25.59 -2.61
C GLY A 126 12.86 -26.43 -2.59
N VAL A 127 11.79 -25.99 -3.27
CA VAL A 127 10.52 -26.74 -3.38
C VAL A 127 10.24 -27.14 -4.81
N SER A 128 9.48 -28.23 -5.02
CA SER A 128 9.16 -28.69 -6.36
C SER A 128 8.22 -27.76 -7.14
N VAL A 129 7.35 -27.03 -6.43
CA VAL A 129 6.36 -26.13 -7.03
C VAL A 129 6.10 -24.96 -6.09
N ALA A 130 6.27 -23.73 -6.58
CA ALA A 130 5.99 -22.53 -5.79
C ALA A 130 4.48 -22.42 -5.43
N PRO A 131 4.12 -21.87 -4.26
CA PRO A 131 2.73 -21.74 -3.82
C PRO A 131 1.85 -20.99 -4.84
N PRO A 132 0.62 -21.45 -5.12
CA PRO A 132 -0.24 -20.85 -6.15
C PRO A 132 -0.85 -19.51 -5.70
N GLU A 133 -1.05 -19.33 -4.40
CA GLU A 133 -1.68 -18.12 -3.86
C GLU A 133 -0.66 -16.99 -3.64
N PRO A 134 -0.96 -15.74 -4.01
CA PRO A 134 -0.01 -14.64 -3.89
C PRO A 134 0.52 -14.40 -2.47
N ALA A 135 -0.33 -14.55 -1.45
CA ALA A 135 0.09 -14.36 -0.05
C ALA A 135 1.07 -15.47 0.38
N ALA A 136 0.74 -16.73 0.09
CA ALA A 136 1.62 -17.86 0.37
C ALA A 136 2.94 -17.80 -0.43
N PHE A 137 2.89 -17.33 -1.68
CA PHE A 137 4.06 -17.15 -2.53
C PHE A 137 5.01 -16.09 -1.96
N MET A 138 4.48 -14.92 -1.58
CA MET A 138 5.28 -13.86 -0.96
C MET A 138 5.82 -14.28 0.42
N ARG A 139 5.04 -15.05 1.18
CA ARG A 139 5.47 -15.60 2.47
C ARG A 139 6.66 -16.54 2.29
N ALA A 140 6.57 -17.51 1.40
CA ALA A 140 7.65 -18.46 1.15
C ALA A 140 8.95 -17.76 0.69
N LEU A 141 8.82 -16.70 -0.12
CA LEU A 141 9.96 -15.85 -0.47
C LEU A 141 10.54 -15.10 0.74
N ALA A 142 9.69 -14.53 1.61
CA ALA A 142 10.14 -13.85 2.82
C ALA A 142 10.83 -14.82 3.80
N GLU A 143 10.27 -16.00 4.04
CA GLU A 143 10.88 -17.06 4.86
C GLU A 143 12.24 -17.51 4.29
N SER A 144 12.35 -17.62 2.96
CA SER A 144 13.65 -17.93 2.32
C SER A 144 14.67 -16.81 2.50
N ILE A 145 14.26 -15.54 2.46
CA ILE A 145 15.14 -14.40 2.71
C ILE A 145 15.60 -14.40 4.17
N ALA A 146 14.69 -14.64 5.12
CA ALA A 146 15.03 -14.78 6.54
C ALA A 146 16.04 -15.89 6.78
N THR A 147 15.80 -17.08 6.23
CA THR A 147 16.71 -18.24 6.35
C THR A 147 18.11 -17.92 5.80
N ARG A 148 18.18 -17.28 4.63
CA ARG A 148 19.47 -16.90 4.01
C ARG A 148 20.18 -15.81 4.79
N ALA A 149 19.44 -14.86 5.35
CA ALA A 149 20.02 -13.83 6.21
C ALA A 149 20.57 -14.43 7.51
N GLN A 150 19.86 -15.36 8.15
CA GLN A 150 20.38 -16.10 9.31
C GLN A 150 21.66 -16.87 8.96
N ALA A 151 21.71 -17.52 7.79
CA ALA A 151 22.92 -18.21 7.32
C ALA A 151 24.13 -17.28 7.19
N VAL A 152 23.97 -16.04 6.72
CA VAL A 152 25.05 -15.03 6.70
C VAL A 152 25.57 -14.74 8.11
N GLY A 153 24.70 -14.64 9.11
CA GLY A 153 25.11 -14.44 10.51
C GLY A 153 25.89 -15.62 11.06
N GLU A 154 25.48 -16.85 10.74
CA GLU A 154 26.17 -18.06 11.17
C GLU A 154 27.56 -18.23 10.54
N THR A 155 27.73 -17.87 9.26
CA THR A 155 29.07 -17.98 8.61
C THR A 155 30.05 -17.00 9.23
N VAL A 156 29.61 -15.77 9.51
CA VAL A 156 30.41 -14.77 10.19
C VAL A 156 30.84 -15.25 11.58
N GLN A 157 29.91 -15.77 12.38
CA GLN A 157 30.23 -16.24 13.73
C GLN A 157 31.23 -17.42 13.73
N ARG A 158 31.16 -18.31 12.73
CA ARG A 158 32.14 -19.41 12.57
C ARG A 158 33.53 -18.90 12.18
N ASP A 159 33.62 -17.86 11.35
CA ASP A 159 34.88 -17.22 10.99
C ASP A 159 35.55 -16.62 12.25
N THR A 160 34.80 -15.86 13.07
CA THR A 160 35.33 -15.25 14.31
C THR A 160 35.85 -16.28 15.31
N THR A 161 35.14 -17.40 15.48
CA THR A 161 35.51 -18.43 16.46
C THR A 161 36.76 -19.22 16.04
N THR A 162 37.14 -19.17 14.77
CA THR A 162 38.30 -19.92 14.24
C THR A 162 39.60 -19.13 14.43
N ASP A 163 39.57 -17.81 14.34
CA ASP A 163 40.74 -16.94 14.53
C ASP A 163 41.12 -16.69 16.00
N ASP A 164 40.18 -16.86 16.94
CA ASP A 164 40.42 -16.72 18.40
C ASP A 164 41.31 -17.83 19.00
N THR A 165 41.72 -18.83 18.23
CA THR A 165 42.56 -19.93 18.74
C THR A 165 44.07 -19.61 18.76
N ASP A 166 44.53 -18.51 18.17
CA ASP A 166 45.98 -18.21 18.04
C ASP A 166 46.44 -16.76 18.36
N ALA A 167 45.59 -15.90 18.94
CA ALA A 167 46.00 -14.52 19.26
C ALA A 167 46.47 -14.35 20.72
N GLU A 168 47.78 -14.53 20.96
CA GLU A 168 48.45 -13.91 22.11
C GLU A 168 48.21 -12.38 22.06
N ALA A 169 47.78 -11.81 23.19
CA ALA A 169 47.50 -10.39 23.38
C ALA A 169 48.69 -9.50 22.96
N GLY A 170 48.62 -8.96 21.74
CA GLY A 170 49.53 -7.95 21.21
C GLY A 170 48.86 -6.59 21.19
N ASP A 171 49.21 -5.75 22.15
CA ASP A 171 48.84 -4.34 22.26
C ASP A 171 49.25 -3.58 20.97
N ALA A 172 48.29 -3.04 20.21
CA ALA A 172 48.61 -2.11 19.12
C ALA A 172 47.42 -1.19 18.77
N ASP A 173 47.45 0.00 19.37
CA ASP A 173 46.87 1.23 18.83
C ASP A 173 47.34 1.44 17.37
N VAL A 174 46.46 1.25 16.38
CA VAL A 174 46.62 1.86 15.04
C VAL A 174 45.26 2.35 14.55
N ALA A 175 45.08 3.67 14.59
CA ALA A 175 44.04 4.38 13.85
C ALA A 175 44.48 4.47 12.38
N GLY A 176 43.83 3.67 11.52
CA GLY A 176 43.89 3.74 10.06
C GLY A 176 42.50 3.47 9.50
N GLU A 177 42.20 4.00 8.32
CA GLU A 177 40.88 4.02 7.66
C GLU A 177 40.27 2.65 7.28
N ASP A 178 40.86 1.56 7.74
CA ASP A 178 40.31 0.21 7.67
C ASP A 178 39.79 -0.16 9.07
N ALA A 179 38.46 -0.23 9.22
CA ALA A 179 37.87 -0.69 10.48
C ALA A 179 38.43 -2.09 10.83
N PRO A 180 38.72 -2.37 12.11
CA PRO A 180 39.14 -3.69 12.57
C PRO A 180 38.21 -4.79 12.03
N PRO A 181 38.73 -6.00 11.70
CA PRO A 181 37.93 -7.13 11.21
C PRO A 181 36.69 -7.41 12.05
N GLU A 182 36.82 -7.34 13.38
CA GLU A 182 35.74 -7.50 14.36
C GLU A 182 34.58 -6.50 14.15
N GLN A 183 34.86 -5.25 13.77
CA GLN A 183 33.83 -4.24 13.53
C GLN A 183 33.06 -4.50 12.23
N ILE A 184 33.67 -5.16 11.25
CA ILE A 184 33.05 -5.48 9.97
C ILE A 184 32.14 -6.70 10.12
N GLU A 185 32.62 -7.75 10.79
CA GLU A 185 31.84 -8.93 11.12
C GLU A 185 30.60 -8.55 11.92
N HIS A 186 30.76 -7.67 12.92
CA HIS A 186 29.63 -7.13 13.66
C HIS A 186 28.61 -6.43 12.76
N ARG A 187 29.04 -5.60 11.82
CA ARG A 187 28.14 -4.91 10.86
C ARG A 187 27.43 -5.88 9.92
N ILE A 188 28.10 -6.95 9.48
CA ILE A 188 27.47 -7.98 8.63
C ILE A 188 26.43 -8.75 9.44
N SER A 189 26.76 -9.14 10.67
CA SER A 189 25.84 -9.82 11.58
C SER A 189 24.62 -8.95 11.94
N GLU A 190 24.83 -7.65 12.18
CA GLU A 190 23.75 -6.68 12.43
C GLU A 190 22.84 -6.55 11.19
N PHE A 191 23.42 -6.37 10.00
CA PHE A 191 22.66 -6.34 8.74
C PHE A 191 21.86 -7.63 8.53
N ALA A 192 22.49 -8.79 8.70
CA ALA A 192 21.87 -10.10 8.58
C ALA A 192 20.68 -10.26 9.54
N THR A 193 20.87 -9.88 10.81
CA THR A 193 19.81 -9.91 11.83
C THR A 193 18.64 -9.00 11.44
N ASN A 194 18.91 -7.76 11.04
CA ASN A 194 17.88 -6.81 10.61
C ASN A 194 17.13 -7.29 9.36
N VAL A 195 17.79 -7.98 8.42
CA VAL A 195 17.12 -8.56 7.26
C VAL A 195 16.25 -9.75 7.67
N ALA A 196 16.77 -10.63 8.54
CA ALA A 196 16.04 -11.80 9.01
C ALA A 196 14.77 -11.41 9.78
N GLU A 197 14.90 -10.55 10.79
CA GLU A 197 13.77 -10.07 11.60
C GLU A 197 12.71 -9.39 10.73
N ASN A 198 13.13 -8.54 9.78
CA ASN A 198 12.17 -7.86 8.90
C ASN A 198 11.46 -8.84 7.95
N ALA A 199 12.17 -9.86 7.45
CA ALA A 199 11.59 -10.86 6.56
C ALA A 199 10.62 -11.80 7.31
N ASP A 200 10.95 -12.20 8.54
CA ASP A 200 10.06 -12.96 9.43
C ASP A 200 8.80 -12.15 9.77
N ASP A 201 8.95 -10.87 10.12
CA ASP A 201 7.81 -9.95 10.35
C ASP A 201 6.87 -9.88 9.12
N VAL A 202 7.42 -9.92 7.91
CA VAL A 202 6.65 -9.92 6.66
C VAL A 202 5.97 -11.27 6.44
N ALA A 203 6.66 -12.38 6.68
CA ALA A 203 6.12 -13.73 6.57
C ALA A 203 4.93 -13.95 7.53
N ASP A 204 5.09 -13.56 8.80
CA ASP A 204 4.06 -13.65 9.83
C ASP A 204 2.81 -12.84 9.46
N ARG A 205 2.99 -11.65 8.89
CA ARG A 205 1.87 -10.81 8.45
C ARG A 205 1.14 -11.37 7.24
N LEU A 206 1.79 -12.22 6.46
CA LEU A 206 1.19 -12.90 5.30
C LEU A 206 0.52 -14.23 5.70
N ASP A 207 0.78 -14.75 6.91
CA ASP A 207 0.18 -15.98 7.40
C ASP A 207 -1.35 -15.91 7.46
N GLY A 208 -2.01 -16.92 6.86
CA GLY A 208 -3.46 -17.05 6.82
C GLY A 208 -4.20 -15.92 6.08
N ARG A 209 -3.48 -15.00 5.42
CA ARG A 209 -4.11 -13.85 4.75
C ARG A 209 -4.60 -14.22 3.36
N GLN A 210 -5.84 -13.81 3.07
CA GLN A 210 -6.42 -13.94 1.75
C GLN A 210 -6.07 -12.75 0.87
N PHE A 211 -5.72 -13.04 -0.39
CA PHE A 211 -5.50 -12.03 -1.40
C PHE A 211 -6.77 -11.20 -1.65
N GLY A 212 -6.60 -9.90 -1.93
CA GLY A 212 -7.69 -8.92 -2.09
C GLY A 212 -7.80 -7.94 -0.91
N THR A 213 -7.17 -8.23 0.23
CA THR A 213 -7.05 -7.25 1.32
C THR A 213 -5.87 -6.30 1.08
N PHE A 214 -5.93 -5.10 1.67
CA PHE A 214 -4.75 -4.21 1.70
C PHE A 214 -3.57 -4.87 2.42
N GLU A 215 -3.86 -5.79 3.33
CA GLU A 215 -2.89 -6.36 4.25
C GLU A 215 -1.78 -7.11 3.52
N VAL A 216 -2.13 -7.93 2.52
CA VAL A 216 -1.17 -8.67 1.69
C VAL A 216 -0.23 -7.72 0.95
N LEU A 217 -0.78 -6.67 0.32
CA LEU A 217 0.06 -5.69 -0.36
C LEU A 217 0.91 -4.90 0.64
N SER A 218 0.35 -4.51 1.79
CA SER A 218 1.07 -3.75 2.80
C SER A 218 2.26 -4.52 3.36
N ALA A 219 2.11 -5.82 3.65
CA ALA A 219 3.19 -6.68 4.12
C ALA A 219 4.27 -6.83 3.03
N ALA A 220 3.87 -7.10 1.78
CA ALA A 220 4.79 -7.17 0.65
C ALA A 220 5.56 -5.86 0.40
N LEU A 221 4.99 -4.70 0.74
CA LEU A 221 5.65 -3.40 0.59
C LEU A 221 6.61 -3.05 1.73
N ASP A 222 6.53 -3.75 2.87
CA ASP A 222 7.29 -3.45 4.08
C ASP A 222 8.71 -4.06 4.09
N LEU A 223 9.06 -4.88 3.10
CA LEU A 223 10.45 -5.30 2.87
C LEU A 223 11.16 -4.30 1.95
N ASN A 224 12.16 -3.58 2.46
CA ASN A 224 12.96 -2.64 1.68
C ASN A 224 14.04 -3.34 0.84
N TYR A 225 13.61 -4.20 -0.09
CA TYR A 225 14.52 -5.07 -0.84
C TYR A 225 15.60 -4.28 -1.59
N SER A 226 15.29 -3.12 -2.19
CA SER A 226 16.26 -2.34 -2.96
C SER A 226 17.44 -1.88 -2.11
N TRP A 227 17.17 -1.42 -0.88
CA TRP A 227 18.24 -1.06 0.06
C TRP A 227 19.03 -2.31 0.47
N LYS A 228 18.33 -3.41 0.80
CA LYS A 228 18.96 -4.64 1.30
C LYS A 228 19.87 -5.29 0.24
N ILE A 229 19.49 -5.23 -1.05
CA ILE A 229 20.37 -5.60 -2.18
C ILE A 229 21.62 -4.70 -2.24
N TYR A 230 21.44 -3.38 -2.14
CA TYR A 230 22.56 -2.43 -2.17
C TYR A 230 23.57 -2.74 -1.07
N GLN A 231 23.11 -3.09 0.13
CA GLN A 231 24.00 -3.29 1.26
C GLN A 231 24.62 -4.67 1.34
N ALA A 232 23.89 -5.72 0.93
CA ALA A 232 24.51 -7.01 0.66
C ALA A 232 25.66 -6.86 -0.37
N THR A 233 25.42 -6.11 -1.45
CA THR A 233 26.43 -5.84 -2.49
C THR A 233 27.60 -5.00 -1.95
N ARG A 234 27.31 -3.98 -1.15
CA ARG A 234 28.33 -3.10 -0.56
C ARG A 234 29.21 -3.86 0.43
N LEU A 235 28.62 -4.62 1.34
CA LEU A 235 29.35 -5.42 2.34
C LEU A 235 30.22 -6.48 1.66
N ARG A 236 29.70 -7.16 0.63
CA ARG A 236 30.48 -8.11 -0.18
C ARG A 236 31.72 -7.47 -0.83
N ARG A 237 31.59 -6.25 -1.37
CA ARG A 237 32.66 -5.58 -2.14
C ARG A 237 33.68 -4.85 -1.27
N MET A 238 33.32 -4.50 -0.04
CA MET A 238 34.15 -3.67 0.82
C MET A 238 35.35 -4.42 1.39
N HIS A 239 35.25 -5.75 1.53
CA HIS A 239 36.28 -6.54 2.20
C HIS A 239 36.63 -7.82 1.45
N ASP A 240 37.84 -7.81 0.87
CA ASP A 240 38.43 -9.00 0.26
C ASP A 240 38.81 -10.07 1.30
N GLY A 241 38.93 -9.69 2.58
CA GLY A 241 39.24 -10.57 3.71
C GLY A 241 38.09 -11.47 4.19
N LEU A 242 36.86 -11.29 3.70
CA LEU A 242 35.74 -12.18 4.05
C LEU A 242 36.02 -13.61 3.56
N SER A 243 35.64 -14.60 4.36
CA SER A 243 35.71 -16.01 3.95
C SER A 243 34.89 -16.24 2.67
N SER A 244 35.28 -17.26 1.91
CA SER A 244 34.51 -17.67 0.73
C SER A 244 33.08 -18.06 1.11
N GLU A 245 32.87 -18.63 2.29
CA GLU A 245 31.55 -19.05 2.78
C GLU A 245 30.65 -17.84 3.03
N THR A 246 31.15 -16.82 3.74
CA THR A 246 30.41 -15.57 4.00
C THR A 246 30.11 -14.81 2.70
N LYS A 247 31.04 -14.79 1.75
CA LYS A 247 30.81 -14.18 0.42
C LYS A 247 29.69 -14.90 -0.35
N THR A 248 29.68 -16.24 -0.34
CA THR A 248 28.62 -17.04 -0.96
C THR A 248 27.28 -16.82 -0.27
N ALA A 249 27.24 -16.80 1.07
CA ALA A 249 26.00 -16.54 1.81
C ALA A 249 25.40 -15.16 1.51
N LEU A 250 26.24 -14.12 1.37
CA LEU A 250 25.80 -12.78 0.97
C LEU A 250 25.25 -12.73 -0.47
N ASP A 251 25.85 -13.47 -1.39
CA ASP A 251 25.36 -13.60 -2.77
C ASP A 251 24.02 -14.32 -2.83
N ASP A 252 23.90 -15.42 -2.10
CA ASP A 252 22.66 -16.19 -1.94
C ASP A 252 21.52 -15.33 -1.37
N LEU A 253 21.80 -14.50 -0.35
CA LEU A 253 20.84 -13.56 0.20
C LEU A 253 20.44 -12.49 -0.82
N ARG A 254 21.41 -11.95 -1.57
CA ARG A 254 21.16 -10.96 -2.61
C ARG A 254 20.25 -11.53 -3.70
N ASP A 255 20.53 -12.74 -4.17
CA ASP A 255 19.75 -13.40 -5.22
C ASP A 255 18.28 -13.59 -4.78
N ALA A 256 18.06 -13.94 -3.52
CA ALA A 256 16.72 -14.02 -2.95
C ALA A 256 16.00 -12.67 -2.89
N LEU A 257 16.71 -11.60 -2.49
CA LEU A 257 16.17 -10.24 -2.48
C LEU A 257 15.85 -9.72 -3.90
N GLU A 258 16.62 -10.14 -4.91
CA GLU A 258 16.38 -9.78 -6.31
C GLU A 258 15.06 -10.36 -6.84
N LEU A 259 14.70 -11.59 -6.49
CA LEU A 259 13.41 -12.18 -6.87
C LEU A 259 12.22 -11.52 -6.15
N PHE A 260 12.42 -10.97 -4.95
CA PHE A 260 11.33 -10.32 -4.22
C PHE A 260 10.77 -9.08 -4.94
N GLY A 261 11.62 -8.33 -5.66
CA GLY A 261 11.23 -7.12 -6.38
C GLY A 261 10.16 -7.37 -7.44
N PRO A 262 10.41 -8.22 -8.46
CA PRO A 262 9.43 -8.61 -9.46
C PRO A 262 8.17 -9.24 -8.84
N ALA A 263 8.33 -10.09 -7.82
CA ALA A 263 7.20 -10.70 -7.12
C ALA A 263 6.27 -9.63 -6.51
N ARG A 264 6.84 -8.65 -5.79
CA ARG A 264 6.11 -7.54 -5.20
C ARG A 264 5.38 -6.69 -6.24
N GLU A 265 6.03 -6.36 -7.36
CA GLU A 265 5.39 -5.60 -8.43
C GLU A 265 4.27 -6.41 -9.14
N HIS A 266 4.42 -7.72 -9.26
CA HIS A 266 3.36 -8.59 -9.75
C HIS A 266 2.15 -8.59 -8.80
N VAL A 267 2.36 -8.78 -7.49
CA VAL A 267 1.30 -8.72 -6.46
C VAL A 267 0.61 -7.36 -6.44
N LYS A 268 1.37 -6.27 -6.54
CA LYS A 268 0.84 -4.90 -6.65
C LYS A 268 -0.03 -4.73 -7.89
N THR A 269 0.40 -5.26 -9.03
CA THR A 269 -0.37 -5.23 -10.28
C THR A 269 -1.69 -5.99 -10.13
N LEU A 270 -1.65 -7.20 -9.57
CA LEU A 270 -2.86 -7.97 -9.28
C LEU A 270 -3.81 -7.23 -8.34
N TYR A 271 -3.27 -6.59 -7.30
CA TYR A 271 -4.06 -5.83 -6.34
C TYR A 271 -4.76 -4.64 -7.01
N PHE A 272 -4.06 -3.85 -7.83
CA PHE A 272 -4.68 -2.74 -8.56
C PHE A 272 -5.76 -3.20 -9.53
N ARG A 273 -5.54 -4.30 -10.24
CA ARG A 273 -6.58 -4.90 -11.11
C ARG A 273 -7.81 -5.30 -10.30
N TRP A 274 -7.61 -5.98 -9.19
CA TRP A 274 -8.69 -6.40 -8.30
C TRP A 274 -9.48 -5.19 -7.76
N GLU A 275 -8.80 -4.13 -7.30
CA GLU A 275 -9.43 -2.93 -6.75
C GLU A 275 -10.21 -2.15 -7.83
N LEU A 276 -9.77 -2.15 -9.09
CA LEU A 276 -10.51 -1.55 -10.21
C LEU A 276 -11.80 -2.32 -10.57
N VAL A 277 -11.74 -3.66 -10.55
CA VAL A 277 -12.93 -4.50 -10.76
C VAL A 277 -13.94 -4.28 -9.62
N ASP A 278 -13.47 -4.25 -8.38
CA ASP A 278 -14.29 -3.96 -7.21
C ASP A 278 -14.91 -2.56 -7.26
N LEU A 279 -14.15 -1.55 -7.71
CA LEU A 279 -14.66 -0.20 -7.91
C LEU A 279 -15.85 -0.21 -8.88
N SER A 280 -15.71 -0.89 -10.02
CA SER A 280 -16.79 -0.95 -11.01
C SER A 280 -18.05 -1.60 -10.45
N ARG A 281 -17.92 -2.66 -9.65
CA ARG A 281 -19.05 -3.31 -8.96
C ARG A 281 -19.68 -2.38 -7.93
N ALA A 282 -18.87 -1.76 -7.07
CA ALA A 282 -19.33 -0.85 -6.02
C ALA A 282 -20.04 0.38 -6.61
N MET A 283 -19.52 0.93 -7.70
CA MET A 283 -20.15 2.03 -8.44
C MET A 283 -21.53 1.64 -8.97
N PHE A 284 -21.66 0.45 -9.58
CA PHE A 284 -22.95 0.00 -10.07
C PHE A 284 -23.96 -0.20 -8.93
N TYR A 285 -23.55 -0.86 -7.84
CA TYR A 285 -24.43 -1.11 -6.69
C TYR A 285 -24.87 0.15 -5.95
N THR A 286 -24.05 1.21 -5.96
CA THR A 286 -24.36 2.47 -5.29
C THR A 286 -25.11 3.44 -6.21
N ALA A 287 -24.87 3.38 -7.52
CA ALA A 287 -25.54 4.20 -8.50
C ALA A 287 -27.05 3.93 -8.58
N VAL A 288 -27.48 2.66 -8.53
CA VAL A 288 -28.90 2.32 -8.66
C VAL A 288 -29.74 2.93 -7.53
N PRO A 289 -29.41 2.77 -6.23
CA PRO A 289 -30.09 3.48 -5.15
C PRO A 289 -30.01 5.00 -5.27
N ALA A 290 -28.87 5.55 -5.69
CA ALA A 290 -28.69 6.99 -5.91
C ALA A 290 -29.62 7.54 -6.99
N LEU A 291 -29.78 6.83 -8.11
CA LEU A 291 -30.71 7.19 -9.17
C LEU A 291 -32.16 7.09 -8.69
N VAL A 292 -32.53 6.02 -7.99
CA VAL A 292 -33.87 5.87 -7.43
C VAL A 292 -34.19 7.00 -6.45
N ALA A 293 -33.24 7.38 -5.58
CA ALA A 293 -33.43 8.50 -4.65
C ALA A 293 -33.62 9.83 -5.39
N SER A 294 -32.78 10.14 -6.38
CA SER A 294 -32.91 11.37 -7.18
C SER A 294 -34.22 11.41 -7.97
N ILE A 295 -34.61 10.30 -8.62
CA ILE A 295 -35.88 10.21 -9.36
C ILE A 295 -37.07 10.37 -8.41
N SER A 296 -37.02 9.71 -7.25
CA SER A 296 -38.09 9.82 -6.26
C SER A 296 -38.24 11.25 -5.75
N ALA A 297 -37.14 11.99 -5.61
CA ALA A 297 -37.21 13.40 -5.23
C ALA A 297 -37.84 14.29 -6.30
N ILE A 298 -37.52 14.05 -7.57
CA ILE A 298 -38.16 14.78 -8.68
C ILE A 298 -39.67 14.49 -8.71
N LEU A 299 -40.09 13.24 -8.52
CA LEU A 299 -41.49 12.84 -8.70
C LEU A 299 -42.39 13.08 -7.48
N PHE A 300 -41.83 13.07 -6.26
CA PHE A 300 -42.64 13.01 -5.04
C PHE A 300 -42.29 14.06 -3.97
N LEU A 301 -41.16 14.78 -4.10
CA LEU A 301 -40.71 15.80 -3.15
C LEU A 301 -40.93 17.23 -3.69
N ASP A 302 -41.90 17.41 -4.58
CA ASP A 302 -42.29 18.68 -5.21
C ASP A 302 -43.15 19.58 -4.31
N ASN A 303 -43.84 19.00 -3.32
CA ASN A 303 -44.77 19.72 -2.46
C ASN A 303 -44.27 19.89 -1.02
N PRO A 304 -44.49 21.08 -0.38
CA PRO A 304 -44.15 21.28 1.02
C PRO A 304 -44.99 20.44 2.01
N ALA A 305 -46.01 19.74 1.49
CA ALA A 305 -46.85 18.78 2.21
C ALA A 305 -46.43 17.32 2.00
N SER A 306 -45.46 17.01 1.12
CA SER A 306 -45.05 15.63 0.82
C SER A 306 -44.51 14.90 2.04
N LEU A 307 -43.82 15.60 2.94
CA LEU A 307 -43.35 15.09 4.23
C LEU A 307 -43.81 16.01 5.36
N PRO A 308 -45.03 15.80 5.91
CA PRO A 308 -45.56 16.66 6.96
C PRO A 308 -44.87 16.38 8.31
N GLY A 309 -44.85 17.40 9.17
CA GLY A 309 -44.35 17.30 10.55
C GLY A 309 -42.87 17.64 10.73
N ALA A 310 -42.42 17.47 11.97
CA ALA A 310 -41.04 17.70 12.37
C ALA A 310 -40.58 16.57 13.32
N THR A 311 -39.32 16.17 13.18
CA THR A 311 -38.66 15.18 14.04
C THR A 311 -37.52 15.88 14.76
N LEU A 312 -37.49 15.80 16.10
CA LEU A 312 -36.46 16.45 16.93
C LEU A 312 -36.30 17.97 16.67
N GLY A 313 -37.40 18.66 16.32
CA GLY A 313 -37.38 20.09 16.01
C GLY A 313 -36.92 20.43 14.58
N VAL A 314 -36.58 19.44 13.76
CA VAL A 314 -36.17 19.60 12.36
C VAL A 314 -37.32 19.21 11.42
N SER A 315 -37.57 20.01 10.37
CA SER A 315 -38.58 19.72 9.36
C SER A 315 -38.33 18.35 8.69
N ASN A 316 -39.36 17.50 8.61
CA ASN A 316 -39.26 16.20 7.96
C ASN A 316 -38.91 16.33 6.46
N LEU A 317 -39.36 17.41 5.80
CA LEU A 317 -38.99 17.72 4.43
C LEU A 317 -37.49 18.00 4.31
N LEU A 318 -36.91 18.78 5.22
CA LEU A 318 -35.47 19.07 5.22
C LEU A 318 -34.65 17.79 5.43
N LEU A 319 -35.07 16.94 6.37
CA LEU A 319 -34.44 15.63 6.60
C LEU A 319 -34.53 14.73 5.36
N GLY A 320 -35.69 14.71 4.69
CA GLY A 320 -35.89 13.97 3.45
C GLY A 320 -34.97 14.44 2.32
N VAL A 321 -34.88 15.76 2.10
CA VAL A 321 -33.99 16.34 1.09
C VAL A 321 -32.52 16.04 1.42
N ALA A 322 -32.10 16.27 2.66
CA ALA A 322 -30.75 15.96 3.11
C ALA A 322 -30.41 14.47 2.90
N PHE A 323 -31.35 13.58 3.19
CA PHE A 323 -31.18 12.15 3.03
C PHE A 323 -31.07 11.73 1.56
N VAL A 324 -31.93 12.24 0.68
CA VAL A 324 -31.83 12.02 -0.77
C VAL A 324 -30.47 12.51 -1.27
N THR A 325 -30.09 13.75 -0.94
CA THR A 325 -28.80 14.30 -1.37
C THR A 325 -27.62 13.46 -0.89
N ALA A 326 -27.65 12.98 0.37
CA ALA A 326 -26.62 12.11 0.91
C ALA A 326 -26.52 10.80 0.11
N ILE A 327 -27.64 10.13 -0.16
CA ILE A 327 -27.68 8.91 -0.97
C ILE A 327 -27.16 9.16 -2.39
N SER A 328 -27.59 10.25 -3.02
CA SER A 328 -27.17 10.62 -4.38
C SER A 328 -25.66 10.82 -4.52
N ILE A 329 -24.96 11.15 -3.43
CA ILE A 329 -23.51 11.40 -3.41
C ILE A 329 -22.68 10.15 -3.06
N VAL A 330 -23.33 9.07 -2.59
CA VAL A 330 -22.64 7.82 -2.25
C VAL A 330 -21.76 7.28 -3.39
N PRO A 331 -22.19 7.22 -4.66
CA PRO A 331 -21.35 6.70 -5.74
C PRO A 331 -20.03 7.48 -5.88
N PHE A 332 -20.10 8.81 -5.82
CA PHE A 332 -18.90 9.67 -5.88
C PHE A 332 -17.99 9.51 -4.67
N SER A 333 -18.58 9.28 -3.50
CA SER A 333 -17.83 9.08 -2.25
C SER A 333 -17.08 7.75 -2.28
N VAL A 334 -17.71 6.70 -2.82
CA VAL A 334 -17.08 5.42 -3.11
C VAL A 334 -15.96 5.60 -4.12
N LEU A 335 -16.20 6.27 -5.24
CA LEU A 335 -15.16 6.57 -6.23
C LEU A 335 -13.95 7.26 -5.59
N ALA A 336 -14.20 8.31 -4.78
CA ALA A 336 -13.14 9.05 -4.10
C ALA A 336 -12.34 8.15 -3.14
N ALA A 337 -13.00 7.29 -2.35
CA ALA A 337 -12.32 6.37 -1.44
C ALA A 337 -11.38 5.41 -2.17
N TYR A 338 -11.82 4.84 -3.31
CA TYR A 338 -11.01 3.95 -4.13
C TYR A 338 -9.83 4.68 -4.79
N VAL A 339 -10.08 5.84 -5.40
CA VAL A 339 -9.03 6.64 -6.04
C VAL A 339 -7.98 7.06 -5.02
N LEU A 340 -8.38 7.55 -3.85
CA LEU A 340 -7.45 7.96 -2.79
C LEU A 340 -6.54 6.80 -2.36
N ARG A 341 -7.09 5.59 -2.22
CA ARG A 341 -6.30 4.40 -1.85
C ARG A 341 -5.32 4.01 -2.95
N ILE A 342 -5.78 3.86 -4.19
CA ILE A 342 -4.92 3.53 -5.33
C ILE A 342 -3.81 4.57 -5.49
N SER A 343 -4.15 5.87 -5.45
CA SER A 343 -3.17 6.95 -5.54
C SER A 343 -2.18 6.97 -4.38
N THR A 344 -2.63 6.65 -3.15
CA THR A 344 -1.73 6.59 -1.98
C THR A 344 -0.72 5.45 -2.13
N VAL A 345 -1.18 4.27 -2.56
CA VAL A 345 -0.31 3.12 -2.83
C VAL A 345 0.64 3.42 -3.98
N ALA A 346 0.14 3.97 -5.09
CA ALA A 346 0.96 4.33 -6.24
C ALA A 346 2.05 5.36 -5.87
N LYS A 347 1.69 6.44 -5.17
CA LYS A 347 2.63 7.49 -4.74
C LYS A 347 3.75 6.95 -3.85
N ARG A 348 3.47 5.93 -3.03
CA ARG A 348 4.43 5.35 -2.08
C ARG A 348 5.24 4.19 -2.65
N THR A 349 4.93 3.75 -3.87
CA THR A 349 5.62 2.65 -4.56
C THR A 349 6.27 3.14 -5.87
N LEU A 350 6.48 4.46 -5.98
CA LEU A 350 6.95 5.12 -7.19
C LEU A 350 8.45 4.91 -7.47
N SER A 351 9.19 4.27 -6.57
CA SER A 351 10.56 3.83 -6.82
C SER A 351 10.55 2.47 -7.54
N ILE A 352 10.62 2.51 -8.87
CA ILE A 352 11.09 1.38 -9.68
C ILE A 352 12.63 1.44 -9.68
N GLY A 353 13.29 0.38 -9.22
CA GLY A 353 14.75 0.22 -9.28
C GLY A 353 15.54 0.54 -7.99
N PRO A 354 16.89 0.50 -8.04
CA PRO A 354 17.77 0.71 -6.88
C PRO A 354 17.82 2.18 -6.39
N PHE A 355 17.01 3.07 -7.00
CA PHE A 355 16.94 4.46 -6.61
C PHE A 355 16.11 4.63 -5.34
N VAL A 356 16.79 4.91 -4.23
CA VAL A 356 16.15 5.36 -2.99
C VAL A 356 15.68 6.79 -3.20
N LEU A 357 14.39 6.98 -3.45
CA LEU A 357 13.77 8.30 -3.49
C LEU A 357 13.71 8.86 -2.06
N ARG A 358 14.77 9.54 -1.61
CA ARG A 358 14.74 10.32 -0.37
C ARG A 358 13.91 11.58 -0.61
N SER A 359 12.77 11.71 0.06
CA SER A 359 12.12 13.00 0.22
C SER A 359 12.84 13.77 1.33
N GLU A 360 13.77 14.63 0.91
CA GLU A 360 14.18 15.89 1.56
C GLU A 360 14.17 15.93 3.09
N THR A 361 15.36 15.70 3.69
CA THR A 361 16.02 16.66 4.60
C THR A 361 17.38 16.09 4.98
N SER A 362 18.42 16.61 4.33
CA SER A 362 19.70 17.05 4.90
C SER A 362 20.67 17.22 3.73
N GLY A 363 20.92 18.48 3.38
CA GLY A 363 22.12 18.83 2.63
C GLY A 363 23.29 18.60 3.56
N GLU A 364 23.97 17.47 3.37
CA GLU A 364 25.36 17.33 3.74
C GLU A 364 26.03 16.87 2.46
N ASP A 365 26.91 17.73 1.96
CA ASP A 365 27.59 17.59 0.69
C ASP A 365 28.21 16.19 0.59
N ILE A 366 27.78 15.42 -0.41
CA ILE A 366 28.57 14.30 -0.88
C ILE A 366 29.72 14.94 -1.64
N ASP A 367 30.82 15.16 -0.93
CA ASP A 367 32.07 15.61 -1.52
C ASP A 367 32.56 14.51 -2.47
N TRP A 368 32.45 14.78 -3.77
CA TRP A 368 32.95 13.92 -4.83
C TRP A 368 34.32 14.43 -5.29
N GLU A 369 35.32 14.39 -4.42
CA GLU A 369 36.71 14.61 -4.82
C GLU A 369 37.67 13.69 -4.05
N SER A 370 37.98 12.52 -4.65
CA SER A 370 39.31 12.08 -5.13
C SER A 370 39.44 10.56 -5.12
#